data_AF-A0A5E4MSJ7-F1
#
_entry.id   AF-A0A5E4MSJ7-F1
#
_cell.length_a   1.000
_cell.length_b   1.000
_cell.length_c   1.000
_cell.angle_alpha   90.00
_cell.angle_beta   90.00
_cell.angle_gamma   90.00
#
_symmetry.space_group_name_H-M   'P 1'
#
loop_
_entity.id
_entity.type
_entity.pdbx_description
1 polymer ?
#
loop_
_entity_poly.entity_id
_entity_poly.type
_entity_poly.pdbx_seq_one_letter_code
_entity_poly.pdbx_strand_id
1 'polypeptide(L)'
;MFNIIFLQVLCDGDHDLERCQKVTETVLAAVYKALNDHHVYLEGTILKPNMVTPGQSSSKKATADEIAKATVTALQRTVPPAVPGIMFLSGGQTEEEASVNLNAINKYSGKKPWALSFSYGRALQASVLKAWQGKKENIKTAQDELLKRALANKLSALGKYEAGSVQTAAGSQGLFVKDHAY
;
A
#
# COMPACT_ATOMS: atom_id res chain seq x y z
N MET A 1 -3.33 -5.64 23.20
CA MET A 1 -2.43 -5.32 22.08
C MET A 1 -3.29 -5.23 20.82
N PHE A 2 -3.16 -4.19 19.99
CA PHE A 2 -3.87 -4.11 18.71
C PHE A 2 -3.23 -5.09 17.72
N ASN A 3 -4.04 -5.90 17.04
CA ASN A 3 -3.54 -6.91 16.11
C ASN A 3 -3.54 -6.38 14.68
N ILE A 4 -2.38 -6.40 14.03
CA ILE A 4 -2.27 -6.15 12.60
C ILE A 4 -2.38 -7.48 11.88
N ILE A 5 -3.44 -7.66 11.10
CA ILE A 5 -3.61 -8.79 10.20
C ILE A 5 -2.86 -8.46 8.92
N PHE A 6 -1.65 -8.99 8.80
CA PHE A 6 -0.83 -8.83 7.62
C PHE A 6 -1.21 -9.86 6.57
N LEU A 7 -1.58 -9.38 5.38
CA LEU A 7 -1.80 -10.22 4.23
C LEU A 7 -1.06 -9.65 3.03
N GLN A 8 -0.27 -10.49 2.36
CA GLN A 8 0.41 -10.10 1.15
C GLN A 8 0.21 -11.16 0.07
N VAL A 9 -0.53 -10.79 -0.97
CA VAL A 9 -0.41 -11.41 -2.29
C VAL A 9 0.82 -10.77 -2.95
N LEU A 10 1.80 -11.60 -3.31
CA LEU A 10 3.04 -11.12 -3.92
C LEU A 10 2.77 -10.55 -5.32
N CYS A 11 3.49 -9.49 -5.67
CA CYS A 11 3.42 -8.88 -7.00
C CYS A 11 4.30 -9.60 -8.02
N ASP A 12 5.00 -10.67 -7.64
CA ASP A 12 5.83 -11.46 -8.53
C ASP A 12 4.99 -12.15 -9.62
N GLY A 13 5.50 -12.11 -10.86
CA GLY A 13 4.88 -12.73 -12.03
C GLY A 13 4.31 -11.74 -13.05
N ASP A 14 3.65 -12.30 -14.06
CA ASP A 14 3.12 -11.63 -15.26
C ASP A 14 1.59 -11.51 -15.27
N HIS A 15 0.95 -11.76 -14.13
CA HIS A 15 -0.49 -11.75 -13.97
C HIS A 15 -1.11 -10.35 -14.16
N ASP A 16 -2.32 -10.31 -14.67
CA ASP A 16 -3.07 -9.06 -14.85
C ASP A 16 -3.78 -8.58 -13.56
N LEU A 17 -4.40 -7.41 -13.66
CA LEU A 17 -5.07 -6.75 -12.54
C LEU A 17 -6.25 -7.59 -12.02
N GLU A 18 -7.02 -8.18 -12.93
CA GLU A 18 -8.18 -9.00 -12.65
C GLU A 18 -7.79 -10.26 -11.89
N ARG A 19 -6.68 -10.90 -12.28
CA ARG A 19 -6.14 -12.05 -11.55
C ARG A 19 -5.74 -11.67 -10.13
N CYS A 20 -5.03 -10.55 -9.94
CA CYS A 20 -4.67 -10.06 -8.62
C CYS A 20 -5.90 -9.74 -7.77
N GLN A 21 -6.93 -9.11 -8.36
CA GLN A 21 -8.18 -8.82 -7.69
C GLN A 21 -8.87 -10.11 -7.21
N LYS A 22 -8.98 -11.11 -8.09
CA LYS A 22 -9.64 -12.38 -7.77
C LYS A 22 -8.94 -13.13 -6.63
N VAL A 23 -7.60 -13.17 -6.65
CA VAL A 23 -6.81 -13.78 -5.59
C VAL A 23 -6.99 -13.01 -4.28
N THR A 24 -6.90 -11.68 -4.33
CA THR A 24 -7.10 -10.82 -3.16
C THR A 24 -8.46 -11.03 -2.51
N GLU A 25 -9.54 -11.09 -3.31
CA GLU A 25 -10.89 -11.38 -2.81
C GLU A 25 -10.99 -12.77 -2.16
N THR A 26 -10.43 -13.79 -2.80
CA THR A 26 -10.48 -15.18 -2.30
C THR A 26 -9.76 -15.29 -0.95
N VAL A 27 -8.59 -14.68 -0.84
CA VAL A 27 -7.76 -14.75 0.36
C VAL A 27 -8.38 -13.93 1.49
N LEU A 28 -8.86 -12.70 1.22
CA LEU A 28 -9.52 -11.89 2.26
C LEU A 28 -10.79 -12.56 2.79
N ALA A 29 -11.59 -13.18 1.93
CA ALA A 29 -12.76 -13.94 2.37
C ALA A 29 -12.37 -15.09 3.32
N ALA A 30 -11.32 -15.86 2.99
CA ALA A 30 -10.81 -16.91 3.86
C ALA A 30 -10.27 -16.37 5.18
N VAL A 31 -9.56 -15.24 5.16
CA VAL A 31 -9.03 -14.57 6.36
C VAL A 31 -10.17 -14.15 7.28
N TYR A 32 -11.17 -13.42 6.80
CA TYR A 32 -12.26 -12.96 7.67
C TYR A 32 -13.14 -14.10 8.17
N LYS A 33 -13.30 -15.19 7.40
CA LYS A 33 -13.91 -16.42 7.91
C LYS A 33 -13.11 -17.01 9.07
N ALA A 34 -11.80 -17.15 8.93
CA ALA A 34 -10.95 -17.66 10.01
C ALA A 34 -10.97 -16.75 11.24
N LEU A 35 -10.91 -15.43 11.07
CA LEU A 35 -11.02 -14.48 12.19
C LEU A 35 -12.34 -14.63 12.94
N ASN A 36 -13.44 -14.85 12.22
CA ASN A 36 -14.74 -15.08 12.83
C ASN A 36 -14.80 -16.42 13.58
N ASP A 37 -14.27 -17.49 13.00
CA ASP A 37 -14.19 -18.82 13.63
C ASP A 37 -13.38 -18.81 14.93
N HIS A 38 -12.37 -17.93 14.99
CA HIS A 38 -11.52 -17.73 16.16
C HIS A 38 -12.01 -16.60 17.08
N HIS A 39 -13.24 -16.12 16.89
CA HIS A 39 -13.88 -15.10 17.74
C HIS A 39 -13.07 -13.81 17.90
N VAL A 40 -12.37 -13.40 16.84
CA VAL A 40 -11.55 -12.18 16.85
C VAL A 40 -12.45 -10.94 16.85
N TYR A 41 -12.19 -10.04 17.79
CA TYR A 41 -12.84 -8.73 17.88
C TYR A 41 -12.30 -7.77 16.81
N LEU A 42 -13.03 -7.60 15.71
CA LEU A 42 -12.57 -6.90 14.49
C LEU A 42 -12.31 -5.41 14.72
N GLU A 43 -13.07 -4.76 15.59
CA GLU A 43 -12.91 -3.36 15.97
C GLU A 43 -11.55 -3.09 16.65
N GLY A 44 -10.93 -4.14 17.21
CA GLY A 44 -9.57 -4.13 17.78
C GLY A 44 -8.47 -4.54 16.81
N THR A 45 -8.76 -4.65 15.51
CA THR A 45 -7.81 -5.09 14.48
C THR A 45 -7.50 -4.00 13.46
N ILE A 46 -6.42 -4.19 12.72
CA ILE A 46 -6.09 -3.39 11.52
C ILE A 46 -5.72 -4.37 10.41
N LEU A 47 -6.27 -4.18 9.21
CA LEU A 47 -5.85 -4.95 8.04
C LEU A 47 -4.65 -4.27 7.37
N LYS A 48 -3.59 -5.03 7.06
CA LYS A 48 -2.47 -4.57 6.22
C LYS A 48 -2.39 -5.42 4.95
N PRO A 49 -3.15 -5.07 3.89
CA PRO A 49 -3.15 -5.81 2.64
C PRO A 49 -2.18 -5.18 1.63
N ASN A 50 -1.89 -5.90 0.54
CA ASN A 50 -1.41 -5.30 -0.71
C ASN A 50 -2.50 -4.47 -1.39
N MET A 51 -2.10 -3.49 -2.20
CA MET A 51 -2.99 -2.93 -3.21
C MET A 51 -3.20 -3.97 -4.33
N VAL A 52 -4.32 -3.89 -5.03
CA VAL A 52 -4.58 -4.74 -6.19
C VAL A 52 -3.87 -4.12 -7.39
N THR A 53 -2.76 -4.71 -7.79
CA THR A 53 -1.93 -4.26 -8.93
C THR A 53 -1.65 -5.43 -9.87
N PRO A 54 -1.34 -5.18 -11.15
CA PRO A 54 -0.76 -6.21 -12.01
C PRO A 54 0.56 -6.71 -11.44
N GLY A 55 0.98 -7.90 -11.89
CA GLY A 55 2.28 -8.44 -11.56
C GLY A 55 3.41 -7.54 -12.08
N GLN A 56 4.56 -7.55 -11.41
CA GLN A 56 5.69 -6.70 -11.73
C GLN A 56 6.21 -6.93 -13.16
N SER A 57 6.14 -8.18 -13.63
CA SER A 57 6.52 -8.59 -14.98
C SER A 57 5.36 -8.56 -15.99
N SER A 58 4.17 -8.10 -15.58
CA SER A 58 3.02 -7.97 -16.48
C SER A 58 3.32 -6.97 -17.60
N SER A 59 2.99 -7.38 -18.82
CA SER A 59 2.98 -6.53 -20.01
C SER A 59 1.83 -5.51 -19.99
N LYS A 60 0.75 -5.81 -19.25
CA LYS A 60 -0.37 -4.90 -19.02
C LYS A 60 -0.11 -4.04 -17.79
N LYS A 61 0.07 -2.74 -18.00
CA LYS A 61 0.12 -1.76 -16.91
C LYS A 61 -1.29 -1.30 -16.55
N ALA A 62 -1.48 -0.95 -15.29
CA ALA A 62 -2.73 -0.37 -14.79
C ALA A 62 -2.47 1.06 -14.34
N THR A 63 -3.42 1.94 -14.61
CA THR A 63 -3.46 3.30 -14.09
C THR A 63 -3.79 3.30 -12.60
N ALA A 64 -3.49 4.41 -11.91
CA ALA A 64 -3.83 4.56 -10.49
C ALA A 64 -5.34 4.45 -10.24
N ASP A 65 -6.17 4.92 -11.18
CA ASP A 65 -7.63 4.84 -11.06
C ASP A 65 -8.15 3.41 -11.24
N GLU A 66 -7.55 2.62 -12.13
CA GLU A 66 -7.86 1.19 -12.28
C GLU A 66 -7.45 0.41 -11.03
N ILE A 67 -6.24 0.67 -10.51
CA ILE A 67 -5.76 0.10 -9.24
C ILE A 67 -6.70 0.47 -8.09
N ALA A 68 -7.13 1.74 -8.03
CA ALA A 68 -8.05 2.22 -7.01
C ALA A 68 -9.41 1.50 -7.07
N LYS A 69 -9.99 1.41 -8.27
CA LYS A 69 -11.25 0.70 -8.50
C LYS A 69 -11.14 -0.77 -8.09
N ALA A 70 -10.12 -1.48 -8.58
CA ALA A 70 -9.92 -2.89 -8.29
C ALA A 70 -9.70 -3.14 -6.79
N THR A 71 -8.88 -2.30 -6.15
CA THR A 71 -8.58 -2.39 -4.71
C THR A 71 -9.82 -2.14 -3.88
N VAL A 72 -10.52 -1.01 -4.07
CA VAL A 72 -11.72 -0.69 -3.28
C VAL A 72 -12.81 -1.73 -3.50
N THR A 73 -12.99 -2.22 -4.73
CA THR A 73 -13.97 -3.27 -5.03
C THR A 73 -13.66 -4.57 -4.28
N ALA A 74 -12.40 -5.01 -4.27
CA ALA A 74 -11.99 -6.21 -3.55
C ALA A 74 -12.26 -6.10 -2.04
N LEU A 75 -11.96 -4.92 -1.46
CA LEU A 75 -12.20 -4.65 -0.04
C LEU A 75 -13.71 -4.61 0.27
N GLN A 76 -14.51 -3.91 -0.54
CA GLN A 76 -15.98 -3.87 -0.43
C GLN A 76 -16.64 -5.25 -0.44
N ARG A 77 -16.07 -6.20 -1.18
CA ARG A 77 -16.60 -7.56 -1.29
C ARG A 77 -16.23 -8.47 -0.12
N THR A 78 -15.25 -8.11 0.71
CA THR A 78 -14.62 -9.07 1.63
C THR A 78 -14.36 -8.57 3.04
N VAL A 79 -14.17 -7.27 3.24
CA VAL A 79 -13.83 -6.70 4.54
C VAL A 79 -15.12 -6.28 5.27
N PRO A 80 -15.37 -6.74 6.51
CA PRO A 80 -16.50 -6.25 7.30
C PRO A 80 -16.33 -4.77 7.71
N PRO A 81 -17.40 -3.95 7.74
CA PRO A 81 -17.35 -2.57 8.21
C PRO A 81 -16.84 -2.35 9.65
N ALA A 82 -16.84 -3.40 10.48
CA ALA A 82 -16.34 -3.35 11.86
C ALA A 82 -14.83 -3.11 11.96
N VAL A 83 -14.06 -3.41 10.90
CA VAL A 83 -12.61 -3.16 10.89
C VAL A 83 -12.36 -1.65 10.86
N PRO A 84 -11.65 -1.03 11.80
CA PRO A 84 -11.53 0.42 11.86
C PRO A 84 -10.68 1.00 10.72
N GLY A 85 -9.71 0.24 10.21
CA GLY A 85 -8.77 0.75 9.22
C GLY A 85 -8.00 -0.29 8.44
N ILE A 86 -7.57 0.13 7.26
CA ILE A 86 -6.79 -0.62 6.29
C ILE A 86 -5.53 0.19 6.00
N MET A 87 -4.38 -0.38 6.32
CA MET A 87 -3.06 0.25 6.21
C MET A 87 -2.25 -0.46 5.14
N PHE A 88 -2.29 0.02 3.90
CA PHE A 88 -1.67 -0.69 2.77
C PHE A 88 -0.15 -0.86 2.94
N LEU A 89 0.37 -2.02 2.55
CA LEU A 89 1.80 -2.18 2.29
C LEU A 89 2.15 -1.65 0.90
N SER A 90 3.37 -1.10 0.74
CA SER A 90 3.80 -0.56 -0.55
C SER A 90 4.24 -1.65 -1.55
N GLY A 91 4.64 -2.83 -1.07
CA GLY A 91 5.11 -3.91 -1.93
C GLY A 91 6.37 -3.49 -2.68
N GLY A 92 6.42 -3.79 -3.99
CA GLY A 92 7.50 -3.40 -4.90
C GLY A 92 7.35 -2.02 -5.56
N GLN A 93 6.27 -1.29 -5.26
CA GLN A 93 6.01 0.04 -5.83
C GLN A 93 7.13 1.01 -5.47
N THR A 94 7.42 1.93 -6.38
CA THR A 94 8.25 3.11 -6.09
C THR A 94 7.64 3.95 -4.97
N GLU A 95 8.42 4.87 -4.39
CA GLU A 95 7.89 5.79 -3.39
C GLU A 95 6.74 6.61 -3.97
N GLU A 96 6.90 7.15 -5.18
CA GLU A 96 5.88 7.99 -5.82
C GLU A 96 4.62 7.20 -6.20
N GLU A 97 4.75 6.03 -6.83
CA GLU A 97 3.60 5.19 -7.19
C GLU A 97 2.76 4.83 -5.97
N ALA A 98 3.39 4.49 -4.83
CA ALA A 98 2.67 4.16 -3.61
C ALA A 98 1.84 5.33 -3.07
N SER A 99 2.32 6.59 -3.24
CA SER A 99 1.55 7.78 -2.88
C SER A 99 0.42 8.06 -3.87
N VAL A 100 0.69 7.94 -5.17
CA VAL A 100 -0.29 8.18 -6.24
C VAL A 100 -1.44 7.18 -6.14
N ASN A 101 -1.13 5.90 -5.96
CA ASN A 101 -2.14 4.84 -5.84
C ASN A 101 -2.98 4.99 -4.57
N LEU A 102 -2.36 5.28 -3.42
CA LEU A 102 -3.11 5.53 -2.18
C LEU A 102 -4.05 6.74 -2.30
N ASN A 103 -3.60 7.79 -3.00
CA ASN A 103 -4.41 8.97 -3.26
C ASN A 103 -5.61 8.64 -4.15
N ALA A 104 -5.39 7.89 -5.23
CA ALA A 104 -6.46 7.44 -6.12
C ALA A 104 -7.48 6.56 -5.37
N ILE A 105 -7.01 5.64 -4.51
CA ILE A 105 -7.87 4.81 -3.64
C ILE A 105 -8.77 5.68 -2.75
N ASN A 106 -8.22 6.73 -2.14
CA ASN A 106 -8.99 7.62 -1.28
C ASN A 106 -9.95 8.53 -2.07
N LYS A 107 -9.58 8.95 -3.28
CA LYS A 107 -10.43 9.73 -4.21
C LYS A 107 -11.53 8.90 -4.87
N TYR A 108 -11.36 7.58 -4.99
CA TYR A 108 -12.31 6.70 -5.68
C TYR A 108 -13.73 6.84 -5.12
N SER A 109 -14.70 7.08 -5.99
CA SER A 109 -16.10 7.25 -5.61
C SER A 109 -16.71 5.92 -5.18
N GLY A 110 -17.17 5.83 -3.93
CA GLY A 110 -17.75 4.62 -3.37
C GLY A 110 -17.70 4.57 -1.85
N LYS A 111 -18.51 3.69 -1.26
CA LYS A 111 -18.55 3.47 0.20
C LYS A 111 -17.25 2.86 0.67
N LYS A 112 -16.56 3.54 1.58
CA LYS A 112 -15.31 3.07 2.20
C LYS A 112 -15.50 3.25 3.71
N PRO A 113 -16.14 2.28 4.40
CA PRO A 113 -16.48 2.43 5.82
C PRO A 113 -15.26 2.30 6.75
N TRP A 114 -14.06 2.12 6.19
CA TRP A 114 -12.79 1.99 6.91
C TRP A 114 -11.89 3.18 6.60
N ALA A 115 -11.02 3.56 7.52
CA ALA A 115 -9.91 4.46 7.21
C ALA A 115 -8.94 3.77 6.24
N LEU A 116 -8.58 4.42 5.12
CA LEU A 116 -7.63 3.90 4.15
C LEU A 116 -6.33 4.70 4.20
N SER A 117 -5.27 4.10 4.73
CA SER A 117 -3.98 4.76 4.93
C SER A 117 -2.83 3.80 4.64
N PHE A 118 -1.62 4.10 5.12
CA PHE A 118 -0.39 3.43 4.74
C PHE A 118 0.32 2.77 5.93
N SER A 119 0.97 1.64 5.67
CA SER A 119 1.99 1.01 6.53
C SER A 119 3.21 0.68 5.66
N TYR A 120 3.95 1.72 5.30
CA TYR A 120 5.04 1.65 4.32
C TYR A 120 6.41 1.46 4.98
N GLY A 121 7.18 0.52 4.43
CA GLY A 121 8.61 0.39 4.68
C GLY A 121 9.39 1.11 3.58
N ARG A 122 9.72 0.39 2.49
CA ARG A 122 10.52 0.93 1.37
C ARG A 122 9.99 2.23 0.79
N ALA A 123 8.67 2.36 0.59
CA ALA A 123 8.07 3.58 0.01
C ALA A 123 8.14 4.85 0.90
N LEU A 124 8.63 4.71 2.14
CA LEU A 124 8.86 5.79 3.09
C LEU A 124 10.36 6.00 3.38
N GLN A 125 11.21 5.02 3.08
CA GLN A 125 12.60 4.99 3.55
C GLN A 125 13.64 4.91 2.43
N ALA A 126 13.26 4.65 1.18
CA ALA A 126 14.25 4.49 0.10
C ALA A 126 15.07 5.76 -0.11
N SER A 127 14.42 6.92 -0.17
CA SER A 127 15.11 8.21 -0.25
C SER A 127 15.92 8.53 1.01
N VAL A 128 15.40 8.16 2.18
CA VAL A 128 16.06 8.35 3.48
C VAL A 128 17.39 7.61 3.52
N LEU A 129 17.38 6.31 3.18
CA LEU A 129 18.58 5.47 3.18
C LEU A 129 19.60 5.95 2.13
N LYS A 130 19.13 6.36 0.95
CA LYS A 130 19.98 6.92 -0.11
C LYS A 130 20.65 8.23 0.30
N ALA A 131 19.93 9.11 0.98
CA ALA A 131 20.47 10.37 1.49
C ALA A 131 21.44 10.13 2.68
N TRP A 132 21.09 9.23 3.58
CA TRP A 132 21.87 8.98 4.79
C TRP A 132 23.25 8.37 4.50
N GLN A 133 23.32 7.33 3.67
CA GLN A 133 24.56 6.59 3.37
C GLN A 133 25.33 6.06 4.61
N GLY A 134 24.68 5.94 5.77
CA GLY A 134 25.32 5.57 7.03
C GLY A 134 26.20 6.67 7.66
N LYS A 135 26.17 7.89 7.12
CA LYS A 135 27.05 9.00 7.52
C LYS A 135 26.35 9.94 8.51
N LYS A 136 27.04 10.30 9.61
CA LYS A 136 26.45 11.13 10.68
C LYS A 136 26.15 12.55 10.19
N GLU A 137 26.99 13.08 9.32
CA GLU A 137 26.84 14.37 8.67
C GLU A 137 25.57 14.48 7.82
N ASN A 138 25.02 13.35 7.35
CA ASN A 138 23.83 13.31 6.48
C ASN A 138 22.51 13.09 7.26
N ILE A 139 22.54 13.03 8.60
CA ILE A 139 21.33 12.75 9.40
C ILE A 139 20.21 13.75 9.07
N LYS A 140 20.55 15.05 8.99
CA LYS A 140 19.56 16.09 8.71
C LYS A 140 18.94 15.93 7.32
N THR A 141 19.77 15.72 6.30
CA THR A 141 19.30 15.48 4.92
C THR A 141 18.39 14.26 4.83
N ALA A 142 18.73 13.17 5.53
CA ALA A 142 17.91 11.96 5.58
C ALA A 142 16.56 12.19 6.28
N GLN A 143 16.55 12.95 7.38
CA GLN A 143 15.31 13.34 8.07
C GLN A 143 14.42 14.21 7.18
N ASP A 144 15.00 15.11 6.40
CA ASP A 144 14.23 15.95 5.47
C ASP A 144 13.57 15.11 4.36
N GLU A 145 14.24 14.07 3.85
CA GLU A 145 13.63 13.10 2.93
C GLU A 145 12.47 12.32 3.59
N LEU A 146 12.61 11.93 4.86
CA LEU A 146 11.54 11.26 5.59
C LEU A 146 10.31 12.17 5.74
N LEU A 147 10.51 13.45 6.08
CA LEU A 147 9.43 14.42 6.21
C LEU A 147 8.69 14.64 4.90
N LYS A 148 9.41 14.73 3.78
CA LYS A 148 8.80 14.81 2.44
C LYS A 148 7.90 13.60 2.18
N ARG A 149 8.41 12.38 2.36
CA ARG A 149 7.63 11.16 2.14
C ARG A 149 6.46 11.01 3.11
N ALA A 150 6.62 11.41 4.37
CA ALA A 150 5.53 11.44 5.34
C ALA A 150 4.42 12.43 4.94
N LEU A 151 4.79 13.61 4.44
CA LEU A 151 3.84 14.61 3.95
C LEU A 151 3.08 14.12 2.73
N ALA A 152 3.77 13.54 1.74
CA ALA A 152 3.15 12.97 0.55
C ALA A 152 2.08 11.93 0.92
N ASN A 153 2.44 10.94 1.76
CA ASN A 153 1.53 9.88 2.16
C ASN A 153 0.40 10.36 3.08
N LYS A 154 0.63 11.38 3.92
CA LYS A 154 -0.43 12.06 4.67
C LYS A 154 -1.46 12.69 3.72
N LEU A 155 -1.02 13.40 2.69
CA LEU A 155 -1.90 14.00 1.69
C LEU A 155 -2.64 12.92 0.88
N SER A 156 -1.97 11.81 0.54
CA SER A 156 -2.58 10.68 -0.16
C SER A 156 -3.69 10.01 0.65
N ALA A 157 -3.47 9.81 1.96
CA ALA A 157 -4.50 9.28 2.86
C ALA A 157 -5.74 10.18 2.98
N LEU A 158 -5.58 11.48 2.68
CA LEU A 158 -6.69 12.45 2.63
C LEU A 158 -7.30 12.62 1.24
N GLY A 159 -6.77 11.93 0.21
CA GLY A 159 -7.18 12.14 -1.18
C GLY A 159 -6.81 13.53 -1.71
N LYS A 160 -5.74 14.16 -1.18
CA LYS A 160 -5.30 15.53 -1.50
C LYS A 160 -3.88 15.58 -2.08
N TYR A 161 -3.29 14.44 -2.39
CA TYR A 161 -1.96 14.41 -3.01
C TYR A 161 -2.07 14.73 -4.51
N GLU A 162 -1.11 15.51 -4.99
CA GLU A 162 -0.91 15.80 -6.40
C GLU A 162 0.38 15.11 -6.85
N ALA A 163 0.30 14.31 -7.92
CA ALA A 163 1.45 13.55 -8.40
C ALA A 163 2.62 14.49 -8.76
N GLY A 164 3.82 14.17 -8.30
CA GLY A 164 5.03 14.97 -8.50
C GLY A 164 5.14 16.23 -7.62
N SER A 165 4.14 16.55 -6.79
CA SER A 165 4.19 17.71 -5.88
C SER A 165 5.25 17.59 -4.79
N VAL A 166 5.69 16.37 -4.47
CA VAL A 166 6.75 16.10 -3.50
C VAL A 166 7.85 15.28 -4.17
N GLN A 167 9.00 15.92 -4.41
CA GLN A 167 10.17 15.28 -4.99
C GLN A 167 11.12 14.75 -3.92
N THR A 168 11.63 13.54 -4.13
CA THR A 168 12.53 12.84 -3.19
C THR A 168 13.66 12.12 -3.92
N ALA A 169 14.76 11.86 -3.22
CA ALA A 169 16.02 11.40 -3.82
C ALA A 169 15.93 10.06 -4.60
N ALA A 170 14.95 9.22 -4.29
CA ALA A 170 14.69 7.92 -4.89
C ALA A 170 13.21 7.75 -5.29
N GLY A 171 12.48 8.85 -5.50
CA GLY A 171 11.02 8.85 -5.70
C GLY A 171 10.51 7.88 -6.77
N SER A 172 11.21 7.82 -7.90
CA SER A 172 10.87 6.97 -9.05
C SER A 172 11.68 5.67 -9.13
N GLN A 173 12.52 5.37 -8.13
CA GLN A 173 13.38 4.18 -8.16
C GLN A 173 12.55 2.94 -7.83
N GLY A 174 12.56 1.95 -8.74
CA GLY A 174 11.89 0.66 -8.52
C GLY A 174 12.36 0.01 -7.22
N LEU A 175 11.41 -0.34 -6.34
CA LEU A 175 11.70 -0.92 -5.02
C LEU A 175 11.51 -2.44 -4.98
N PHE A 176 11.10 -3.04 -6.09
CA PHE A 176 10.93 -4.47 -6.24
C PHE A 176 12.28 -5.21 -6.16
N VAL A 177 12.30 -6.33 -5.42
CA VAL A 177 13.43 -7.26 -5.32
C VAL A 177 12.86 -8.63 -5.66
N LYS A 178 13.33 -9.23 -6.75
CA LYS A 178 12.83 -10.52 -7.25
C LYS A 178 13.08 -11.62 -6.20
N ASP A 179 12.11 -12.51 -6.04
CA ASP A 179 12.19 -13.69 -5.16
C ASP A 179 12.37 -13.37 -3.67
N HIS A 180 12.24 -12.10 -3.26
CA HIS A 180 12.48 -11.64 -1.89
C HIS A 180 13.83 -12.12 -1.30
N ALA A 181 14.82 -12.42 -2.14
CA ALA A 181 16.15 -12.82 -1.71
C ALA A 181 16.86 -11.59 -1.13
N TYR A 182 16.97 -11.55 0.20
CA TYR A 182 17.74 -10.59 0.96
C TYR A 182 19.02 -11.25 1.48
#